data_AF-A0A932HUV3-F1
#
_entry.id   AF-A0A932HUV3-F1
#
_cell.length_a   1.000
_cell.length_b   1.000
_cell.length_c   1.000
_cell.angle_alpha   90.00
_cell.angle_beta   90.00
_cell.angle_gamma   90.00
#
_symmetry.space_group_name_H-M   'P 1'
#
loop_
_entity.id
_entity.type
_entity.pdbx_description
1 polymer ?
#
loop_
_entity_poly.entity_id
_entity_poly.type
_entity_poly.pdbx_seq_one_letter_code
_entity_poly.pdbx_strand_id
1 'polypeptide(L)'
;MSQAQSNVRTGQDPVSVADGFLKEGKIDTAFQILTTYVASHPNDPEALRLLGRAHYWSGRSDDARQRYEEALALAPHNAGLQLEYARMLAETGGSDRAREILIPLTLRGTASADAWELLGTIQYWGGIGRERVTLLSKRSRATPETARHSVN
;
A
#
# COMPACT_ATOMS: atom_id res chain seq x y z
N MET A 1 -4.36 14.87 -39.97
CA MET A 1 -3.30 14.82 -38.94
C MET A 1 -3.47 16.11 -38.13
N SER A 2 -3.89 16.19 -36.87
CA SER A 2 -3.63 15.37 -35.69
C SER A 2 -4.79 15.58 -34.71
N GLN A 3 -5.65 14.58 -34.51
CA GLN A 3 -6.63 14.58 -33.40
C GLN A 3 -6.07 13.66 -32.33
N ALA A 4 -5.23 14.21 -31.44
CA ALA A 4 -4.67 13.46 -30.31
C ALA A 4 -4.47 14.34 -29.06
N GLN A 5 -5.16 15.49 -28.95
CA GLN A 5 -4.99 16.42 -27.82
C GLN A 5 -6.29 16.93 -27.19
N SER A 6 -7.43 16.36 -27.55
CA SER A 6 -8.73 16.71 -26.96
C SER A 6 -9.21 15.56 -26.08
N ASN A 7 -8.92 15.62 -24.78
CA ASN A 7 -9.75 15.11 -23.66
C ASN A 7 -9.00 14.91 -22.32
N VAL A 8 -7.97 15.71 -22.00
CA VAL A 8 -7.78 16.01 -20.56
C VAL A 8 -8.92 16.93 -20.18
N ARG A 9 -10.02 16.37 -19.64
CA ARG A 9 -11.12 17.13 -19.05
C ARG A 9 -10.51 18.16 -18.11
N THR A 10 -10.61 19.43 -18.48
CA THR A 10 -10.04 20.64 -17.86
C THR A 10 -10.65 20.89 -16.47
N GLY A 11 -10.34 20.01 -15.53
CA GLY A 11 -10.86 19.99 -14.16
C GLY A 11 -10.77 18.62 -13.47
N GLN A 12 -10.33 17.57 -14.14
CA GLN A 12 -10.05 16.29 -13.51
C GLN A 12 -8.58 16.20 -13.09
N ASP A 13 -8.38 15.85 -11.83
CA ASP A 13 -7.07 15.60 -11.24
C ASP A 13 -6.34 14.47 -12.03
N PRO A 14 -5.12 14.72 -12.57
CA PRO A 14 -4.36 13.73 -13.33
C PRO A 14 -4.13 12.42 -12.58
N VAL A 15 -4.02 12.47 -11.24
CA VAL A 15 -3.84 11.29 -10.38
C VAL A 15 -5.09 10.42 -10.42
N SER A 16 -6.26 11.04 -10.26
CA SER A 16 -7.57 10.37 -10.39
C SER A 16 -7.81 9.78 -11.80
N VAL A 17 -7.38 10.49 -12.86
CA VAL A 17 -7.47 9.99 -14.25
C VAL A 17 -6.59 8.76 -14.43
N ALA A 18 -5.36 8.80 -13.92
CA ALA A 18 -4.45 7.66 -13.97
C ALA A 18 -4.96 6.46 -13.17
N ASP A 19 -5.58 6.67 -12.00
CA ASP A 19 -6.22 5.60 -11.23
C ASP A 19 -7.33 4.90 -12.03
N GLY A 20 -8.12 5.66 -12.79
CA GLY A 20 -9.12 5.12 -13.73
C GLY A 20 -8.48 4.24 -14.81
N PHE A 21 -7.42 4.73 -15.46
CA PHE A 21 -6.70 3.95 -16.47
C PHE A 21 -6.08 2.66 -15.92
N LEU A 22 -5.57 2.71 -14.68
CA LEU A 22 -5.10 1.54 -13.97
C LEU A 22 -6.23 0.50 -13.81
N LYS A 23 -7.41 0.91 -13.34
CA LYS A 23 -8.56 0.01 -13.19
C LYS A 23 -9.04 -0.59 -14.53
N GLU A 24 -8.86 0.14 -15.62
CA GLU A 24 -9.16 -0.34 -16.98
C GLU A 24 -8.07 -1.25 -17.58
N GLY A 25 -6.95 -1.47 -16.89
CA GLY A 25 -5.82 -2.26 -17.38
C GLY A 25 -4.94 -1.51 -18.39
N LYS A 26 -5.16 -0.21 -18.61
CA LYS A 26 -4.36 0.64 -19.51
C LYS A 26 -3.11 1.17 -18.78
N ILE A 27 -2.21 0.24 -18.45
CA ILE A 27 -1.06 0.49 -17.57
C ILE A 27 -0.11 1.53 -18.17
N ASP A 28 0.18 1.42 -19.47
CA ASP A 28 1.12 2.33 -20.15
C ASP A 28 0.62 3.78 -20.16
N THR A 29 -0.68 3.98 -20.38
CA THR A 29 -1.30 5.31 -20.35
C THR A 29 -1.26 5.91 -18.95
N ALA A 30 -1.62 5.13 -17.93
CA ALA A 30 -1.53 5.58 -16.55
C ALA A 30 -0.08 5.93 -16.16
N PHE A 31 0.87 5.08 -16.58
CA PHE A 31 2.29 5.27 -16.31
C PHE A 31 2.81 6.60 -16.88
N GLN A 32 2.47 6.94 -18.12
CA GLN A 32 2.86 8.21 -18.74
C GLN A 32 2.29 9.43 -18.01
N ILE A 33 1.01 9.37 -17.62
CA ILE A 33 0.35 10.44 -16.88
C ILE A 33 1.02 10.63 -15.51
N LEU A 34 1.20 9.54 -14.75
CA LEU A 34 1.78 9.58 -13.41
C LEU A 34 3.24 10.02 -13.43
N THR A 35 4.04 9.57 -14.40
CA THR A 35 5.44 9.99 -14.52
C THR A 35 5.55 11.49 -14.76
N THR A 36 4.71 12.04 -15.65
CA THR A 36 4.67 13.48 -15.91
C THR A 36 4.21 14.26 -14.68
N TYR A 37 3.20 13.74 -13.97
CA TYR A 37 2.66 14.37 -12.78
C TYR A 37 3.68 14.40 -11.64
N VAL A 38 4.29 13.25 -11.30
CA VAL A 38 5.28 13.11 -10.23
C VAL A 38 6.52 13.99 -10.49
N ALA A 39 6.90 14.22 -11.75
CA ALA A 39 7.98 15.14 -12.09
C ALA A 39 7.72 16.59 -11.64
N SER A 40 6.46 17.00 -11.57
CA SER A 40 6.04 18.33 -11.07
C SER A 40 5.58 18.31 -9.61
N HIS A 41 5.17 17.15 -9.10
CA HIS A 41 4.65 16.94 -7.74
C HIS A 41 5.35 15.74 -7.08
N PRO A 42 6.65 15.83 -6.78
CA PRO A 42 7.43 14.69 -6.27
C PRO A 42 7.04 14.26 -4.86
N ASN A 43 6.30 15.10 -4.13
CA ASN A 43 5.90 14.87 -2.74
C ASN A 43 4.41 14.48 -2.60
N ASP A 44 3.77 14.03 -3.69
CA ASP A 44 2.41 13.49 -3.62
C ASP A 44 2.44 11.98 -3.35
N PRO A 45 2.08 11.52 -2.13
CA PRO A 45 2.11 10.12 -1.78
C PRO A 45 1.11 9.28 -2.60
N GLU A 46 -0.01 9.87 -3.04
CA GLU A 46 -1.02 9.14 -3.81
C GLU A 46 -0.55 8.92 -5.26
N ALA A 47 0.05 9.94 -5.87
CA ALA A 47 0.66 9.80 -7.20
C ALA A 47 1.80 8.78 -7.20
N LEU A 48 2.67 8.80 -6.17
CA LEU A 48 3.75 7.82 -6.00
C LEU A 48 3.20 6.40 -5.78
N ARG A 49 2.14 6.25 -4.98
CA ARG A 49 1.44 4.97 -4.78
C ARG A 49 0.92 4.40 -6.11
N LEU A 50 0.21 5.21 -6.89
CA LEU A 50 -0.33 4.78 -8.17
C LEU A 50 0.77 4.48 -9.19
N LEU A 51 1.87 5.23 -9.18
CA LEU A 51 3.03 4.95 -10.03
C LEU A 51 3.68 3.62 -9.64
N GLY A 52 3.79 3.34 -8.34
CA GLY A 52 4.21 2.03 -7.82
C GLY A 52 3.30 0.89 -8.29
N ARG A 53 1.98 1.08 -8.23
CA ARG A 53 1.01 0.11 -8.75
C ARG A 53 1.14 -0.11 -10.26
N ALA A 54 1.37 0.95 -11.02
CA ALA A 54 1.61 0.86 -12.46
C ALA A 54 2.87 0.03 -12.76
N HIS A 55 3.98 0.31 -12.07
CA HIS A 55 5.21 -0.49 -12.18
C HIS A 55 4.96 -1.96 -11.83
N TYR A 56 4.20 -2.23 -10.77
CA TYR A 56 3.89 -3.59 -10.33
C TYR A 56 3.16 -4.37 -11.43
N TRP A 57 2.10 -3.81 -12.00
CA TRP A 57 1.35 -4.46 -13.07
C TRP A 57 2.10 -4.53 -14.41
N SER A 58 3.11 -3.69 -14.61
CA SER A 58 4.07 -3.82 -15.72
C SER A 58 5.16 -4.88 -15.46
N GLY A 59 5.13 -5.60 -14.33
CA GLY A 59 6.15 -6.60 -13.96
C GLY A 59 7.47 -6.01 -13.47
N ARG A 60 7.52 -4.69 -13.23
CA ARG A 60 8.71 -3.97 -12.73
C ARG A 60 8.65 -3.86 -11.20
N SER A 61 8.77 -4.99 -10.52
CA SER A 61 8.56 -5.09 -9.06
C SER A 61 9.56 -4.27 -8.23
N ASP A 62 10.82 -4.14 -8.68
CA ASP A 62 11.82 -3.35 -7.96
C ASP A 62 11.54 -1.84 -8.05
N ASP A 63 11.16 -1.34 -9.23
CA ASP A 63 10.73 0.05 -9.38
C ASP A 63 9.46 0.32 -8.56
N ALA A 64 8.51 -0.64 -8.56
CA ALA A 64 7.30 -0.54 -7.77
C ALA A 64 7.64 -0.36 -6.29
N ARG A 65 8.57 -1.19 -5.77
CA ARG A 65 9.05 -1.11 -4.40
C ARG A 65 9.56 0.27 -4.05
N GLN A 66 10.44 0.83 -4.89
CA GLN A 66 10.99 2.17 -4.67
C GLN A 66 9.88 3.23 -4.57
N ARG A 67 8.89 3.21 -5.47
CA ARG A 67 7.81 4.21 -5.46
C ARG A 67 6.88 4.07 -4.26
N TYR A 68 6.59 2.84 -3.83
CA TYR A 68 5.83 2.62 -2.59
C TYR A 68 6.61 3.08 -1.34
N GLU A 69 7.92 2.90 -1.30
CA GLU A 69 8.77 3.37 -0.20
C GLU A 69 8.82 4.90 -0.12
N GLU A 70 8.95 5.57 -1.26
CA GLU A 70 8.84 7.04 -1.35
C GLU A 70 7.47 7.53 -0.86
N ALA A 71 6.38 6.89 -1.30
CA ALA A 71 5.03 7.21 -0.85
C ALA A 71 4.87 7.02 0.67
N LEU A 72 5.42 5.94 1.23
CA LEU A 72 5.33 5.64 2.67
C LEU A 72 6.20 6.56 3.52
N ALA A 73 7.32 7.05 2.99
CA ALA A 73 8.13 8.06 3.67
C ALA A 73 7.34 9.36 3.87
N LEU A 74 6.49 9.72 2.90
CA LEU A 74 5.62 10.90 2.96
C LEU A 74 4.35 10.66 3.81
N ALA A 75 3.79 9.45 3.77
CA ALA A 75 2.57 9.08 4.49
C ALA A 75 2.71 7.80 5.34
N PRO A 76 3.56 7.80 6.39
CA PRO A 76 3.91 6.59 7.15
C PRO A 76 2.77 6.01 7.99
N HIS A 77 1.65 6.73 8.12
CA HIS A 77 0.46 6.30 8.86
C HIS A 77 -0.72 5.95 7.95
N ASN A 78 -0.54 6.00 6.63
CA ASN A 78 -1.60 5.64 5.69
C ASN A 78 -1.75 4.11 5.65
N ALA A 79 -2.77 3.60 6.33
CA ALA A 79 -3.07 2.17 6.42
C ALA A 79 -3.34 1.52 5.06
N GLY A 80 -4.02 2.24 4.15
CA GLY A 80 -4.31 1.75 2.81
C GLY A 80 -3.03 1.56 1.98
N LEU A 81 -2.14 2.54 2.03
CA LEU A 81 -0.83 2.48 1.38
C LEU A 81 0.05 1.36 1.96
N GLN A 82 0.06 1.21 3.29
CA GLN A 82 0.80 0.13 3.95
C GLN A 82 0.29 -1.26 3.55
N LEU A 83 -1.04 -1.43 3.49
CA LEU A 83 -1.66 -2.68 3.06
C LEU A 83 -1.34 -3.00 1.60
N GLU A 84 -1.46 -2.01 0.71
CA GLU A 84 -1.19 -2.19 -0.72
C GLU A 84 0.28 -2.53 -0.97
N TYR A 85 1.20 -1.83 -0.31
CA TYR A 85 2.63 -2.15 -0.41
C TYR A 85 2.95 -3.54 0.14
N ALA A 86 2.37 -3.91 1.29
CA ALA A 86 2.55 -5.24 1.86
C ALA A 86 1.99 -6.35 0.95
N ARG A 87 0.88 -6.10 0.25
CA ARG A 87 0.31 -7.04 -0.73
C ARG A 87 1.27 -7.24 -1.90
N MET A 88 1.76 -6.15 -2.48
CA MET A 88 2.74 -6.21 -3.56
C MET A 88 4.00 -6.98 -3.13
N LEU A 89 4.51 -6.72 -1.93
CA LEU A 89 5.65 -7.44 -1.37
C LEU A 89 5.36 -8.94 -1.20
N ALA A 90 4.18 -9.32 -0.71
CA ALA A 90 3.80 -10.71 -0.54
C ALA A 90 3.76 -11.46 -1.89
N GLU A 91 3.20 -10.83 -2.93
CA GLU A 91 3.07 -11.39 -4.28
C GLU A 91 4.42 -11.48 -5.01
N THR A 92 5.36 -10.58 -4.71
CA THR A 92 6.70 -10.53 -5.32
C THR A 92 7.78 -11.28 -4.53
N GLY A 93 7.39 -12.03 -3.49
CA GLY A 93 8.30 -12.87 -2.68
C GLY A 93 8.92 -12.19 -1.44
N GLY A 94 8.64 -10.90 -1.21
CA GLY A 94 9.02 -10.13 -0.03
C GLY A 94 8.14 -10.38 1.21
N SER A 95 7.82 -11.65 1.50
CA SER A 95 6.91 -12.04 2.59
C SER A 95 7.33 -11.52 3.97
N ASP A 96 8.63 -11.50 4.27
CA ASP A 96 9.12 -11.00 5.57
C ASP A 96 8.89 -9.50 5.72
N ARG A 97 9.19 -8.73 4.67
CA ARG A 97 9.00 -7.28 4.65
C ARG A 97 7.52 -6.90 4.71
N ALA A 98 6.67 -7.64 3.99
CA ALA A 98 5.22 -7.48 4.08
C ALA A 98 4.71 -7.64 5.52
N ARG A 99 5.25 -8.62 6.26
CA ARG A 99 4.89 -8.82 7.68
C ARG A 99 5.34 -7.65 8.54
N GLU A 100 6.56 -7.17 8.37
CA GLU A 100 7.08 -6.03 9.13
C GLU A 100 6.20 -4.78 9.02
N ILE A 101 5.52 -4.60 7.89
CA ILE A 101 4.56 -3.52 7.66
C ILE A 101 3.19 -3.84 8.26
N LEU A 102 2.70 -5.07 8.11
CA LEU A 102 1.36 -5.46 8.57
C LEU A 102 1.24 -5.59 10.09
N ILE A 103 2.29 -6.04 10.81
CA ILE A 103 2.20 -6.26 12.27
C ILE A 103 1.98 -4.95 13.04
N PRO A 104 2.74 -3.88 12.80
CA PRO A 104 2.47 -2.61 13.47
C PRO A 104 1.09 -2.07 13.10
N LEU A 105 0.64 -2.27 11.86
CA LEU A 105 -0.68 -1.84 11.39
C LEU A 105 -1.81 -2.56 12.16
N THR A 106 -1.68 -3.87 12.39
CA THR A 106 -2.68 -4.64 13.17
C THR A 106 -2.66 -4.29 14.65
N LEU A 107 -1.49 -4.03 15.23
CA LEU A 107 -1.36 -3.66 16.64
C LEU A 107 -1.90 -2.26 16.93
N ARG A 108 -1.88 -1.35 15.96
CA ARG A 108 -2.43 0.01 16.09
C ARG A 108 -3.95 0.06 16.00
N GLY A 109 -4.61 -1.05 15.66
CA GLY A 109 -6.07 -1.11 15.47
C GLY A 109 -6.56 -0.41 14.21
N THR A 110 -5.65 0.06 13.35
CA THR A 110 -5.96 0.72 12.07
C THR A 110 -5.94 -0.25 10.88
N ALA A 111 -5.72 -1.54 11.15
CA ALA A 111 -5.77 -2.61 10.14
C ALA A 111 -7.22 -2.94 9.76
N SER A 112 -7.47 -3.01 8.46
CA SER A 112 -8.70 -3.58 7.90
C SER A 112 -8.71 -5.11 8.01
N ALA A 113 -9.87 -5.73 7.75
CA ALA A 113 -9.99 -7.18 7.65
C ALA A 113 -8.99 -7.77 6.63
N ASP A 114 -8.81 -7.10 5.50
CA ASP A 114 -7.85 -7.47 4.45
C ASP A 114 -6.40 -7.56 4.94
N ALA A 115 -6.01 -6.68 5.88
CA ALA A 115 -4.66 -6.70 6.45
C ALA A 115 -4.45 -7.92 7.36
N TRP A 116 -5.49 -8.34 8.09
CA TRP A 116 -5.47 -9.57 8.88
C TRP A 116 -5.47 -10.82 7.99
N GLU A 117 -6.26 -10.81 6.92
CA GLU A 117 -6.33 -11.90 5.95
C GLU A 117 -4.99 -12.10 5.23
N LEU A 118 -4.40 -11.02 4.73
CA LEU A 118 -3.09 -11.05 4.08
C LEU A 118 -2.00 -11.54 5.05
N LEU A 119 -2.01 -11.04 6.30
CA LEU A 119 -1.07 -11.48 7.32
C LEU A 119 -1.25 -12.98 7.66
N GLY A 120 -2.50 -13.46 7.75
CA GLY A 120 -2.82 -14.87 7.96
C GLY A 120 -2.32 -15.75 6.81
N THR A 121 -2.53 -15.31 5.57
CA THR A 121 -2.06 -16.00 4.35
C THR A 121 -0.54 -16.11 4.33
N ILE A 122 0.18 -14.99 4.55
CA ILE A 122 1.65 -14.98 4.60
C ILE A 122 2.17 -15.89 5.73
N GLN A 123 1.48 -15.94 6.87
CA GLN A 123 1.86 -16.81 8.00
C GLN A 123 1.63 -18.29 7.72
N TYR A 124 0.54 -18.61 7.02
CA TYR A 124 0.17 -19.97 6.67
C TYR A 124 1.15 -20.56 5.66
N TRP A 125 1.41 -19.85 4.57
CA TRP A 125 2.33 -20.31 3.52
C TRP A 125 3.81 -20.17 3.89
N GLY A 126 4.15 -19.20 4.74
CA GLY A 126 5.53 -18.97 5.19
C GLY A 126 6.05 -19.93 6.28
N GLY A 127 5.26 -20.92 6.74
CA GLY A 127 5.71 -21.94 7.70
C GLY A 127 5.92 -21.48 9.15
N ILE A 128 5.80 -20.18 9.44
CA ILE A 128 6.11 -19.57 10.76
C ILE A 128 4.86 -19.45 11.68
N GLY A 129 3.75 -20.10 11.31
CA GLY A 129 2.43 -19.92 11.94
C GLY A 129 2.35 -20.22 13.44
N ARG A 130 3.30 -20.96 14.04
CA ARG A 130 3.26 -21.33 15.46
C ARG A 130 4.08 -20.43 16.39
N GLU A 131 5.18 -19.86 15.92
CA GLU A 131 6.10 -19.12 16.79
C GLU A 131 5.59 -17.70 17.09
N ARG A 132 4.84 -17.10 16.15
CA ARG A 132 4.48 -15.68 16.19
C ARG A 132 3.10 -15.35 16.76
N VAL A 133 2.15 -16.28 16.72
CA VAL A 133 0.90 -16.17 17.53
C VAL A 133 1.24 -16.07 19.02
N THR A 134 2.30 -16.75 19.44
CA THR A 134 2.83 -16.69 20.81
C THR A 134 3.41 -15.31 21.16
N LEU A 135 4.08 -14.63 20.23
CA LEU A 135 4.59 -13.26 20.42
C LEU A 135 3.48 -12.21 20.47
N LEU A 136 2.46 -12.34 19.61
CA LEU A 136 1.32 -11.43 19.56
C LEU A 136 0.43 -11.55 20.81
N SER A 137 0.17 -12.78 21.27
CA SER A 137 -0.56 -13.01 22.53
C SER A 137 0.20 -12.50 23.77
N LYS A 138 1.53 -12.57 23.78
CA LYS A 138 2.36 -11.96 24.84
C LYS A 138 2.30 -10.43 24.82
N ARG A 139 2.30 -9.80 23.64
CA ARG A 139 2.25 -8.33 23.51
C ARG A 139 0.86 -7.75 23.74
N SER A 140 -0.22 -8.42 23.32
CA SER A 140 -1.60 -7.97 23.59
C SER A 140 -2.00 -8.16 25.05
N ARG A 141 -1.42 -9.14 25.77
CA ARG A 141 -1.51 -9.23 27.24
C ARG A 141 -0.69 -8.16 27.96
N ALA A 142 0.25 -7.51 27.27
CA ALA A 142 1.04 -6.40 27.78
C ALA A 142 0.49 -5.02 27.41
N THR A 143 -0.60 -4.94 26.63
CA THR A 143 -1.49 -3.78 26.63
C THR A 143 -2.52 -3.99 27.73
N PRO A 144 -2.41 -3.28 28.87
CA PRO A 144 -3.40 -3.38 29.91
C PRO A 144 -4.71 -2.82 29.40
N GLU A 145 -5.76 -3.56 29.66
CA GLU A 145 -7.04 -3.07 30.12
C GLU A 145 -6.90 -1.83 31.04
N THR A 146 -6.77 -0.64 30.47
CA THR A 146 -6.92 0.63 31.20
C THR A 146 -7.66 1.64 30.35
N ALA A 147 -8.98 1.46 30.20
CA ALA A 147 -9.94 2.54 29.98
C ALA A 147 -11.40 2.07 30.20
N ARG A 148 -11.66 1.30 31.25
CA ARG A 148 -12.98 1.27 31.89
C ARG A 148 -12.75 1.33 33.39
N HIS A 149 -13.47 2.22 34.05
CA HIS A 149 -13.50 2.53 35.49
C HIS A 149 -12.59 3.67 35.96
N SER A 150 -13.13 4.87 35.86
CA SER A 150 -13.23 5.70 37.06
C SER A 150 -14.68 6.15 37.19
N VAL A 151 -15.43 5.36 37.94
CA VAL A 151 -16.63 5.81 38.66
C VAL A 151 -16.17 6.88 39.64
N ASN A 152 -16.82 8.04 39.61
CA ASN A 152 -17.13 8.79 40.82
C ASN A 152 -18.44 9.56 40.58
#